data_AF-A0A1J9QA87-F1
#
_entry.id   AF-A0A1J9QA87-F1
#
_cell.length_a   1.000
_cell.length_b   1.000
_cell.length_c   1.000
_cell.angle_alpha   90.00
_cell.angle_beta   90.00
_cell.angle_gamma   90.00
#
_symmetry.space_group_name_H-M   'P 1'
#
loop_
_entity.id
_entity.type
_entity.pdbx_description
1 polymer ?
#
loop_
_entity_poly.entity_id
_entity_poly.type
_entity_poly.pdbx_seq_one_letter_code
_entity_poly.pdbx_strand_id
1 'polypeptide(L)'
;MSITTIKHCFQKALFRKTVVLAEDSSVIQISNEFQRLCTISAIQNPMDIENFLNSVKEVVNDSLEDLEQHIIEQLELEKEKKEKETLHMKFNIQITNTKILDMIKKLCLYEEQQDKGDTELIQRLNHYERRLEDQRLENRQQQDIQAFFVC
;
A
#
# COMPACT_ATOMS: atom_id res chain seq x y z
N MET A 1 15.79 5.62 6.38
CA MET A 1 16.80 6.24 5.49
C MET A 1 17.78 7.01 6.35
N SER A 2 19.10 6.86 6.15
CA SER A 2 20.09 7.52 7.02
C SER A 2 20.29 9.00 6.64
N ILE A 3 20.60 9.85 7.62
CA ILE A 3 20.96 11.27 7.42
C ILE A 3 22.10 11.41 6.41
N THR A 4 23.07 10.48 6.42
CA THR A 4 24.18 10.41 5.46
C THR A 4 23.70 10.22 4.02
N THR A 5 22.66 9.42 3.81
CA THR A 5 22.05 9.22 2.47
C THR A 5 21.38 10.49 1.98
N ILE A 6 20.68 11.21 2.86
CA ILE A 6 19.99 12.48 2.53
C ILE A 6 21.02 13.56 2.19
N LYS A 7 22.06 13.74 3.03
CA LYS A 7 23.17 14.68 2.76
C LYS A 7 23.86 14.37 1.43
N HIS A 8 24.11 13.09 1.14
CA HIS A 8 24.73 12.67 -0.11
C HIS A 8 23.85 12.97 -1.32
N CYS A 9 22.54 12.71 -1.26
CA CYS A 9 21.61 13.04 -2.35
C CYS A 9 21.51 14.55 -2.59
N PHE A 10 21.45 15.35 -1.52
CA PHE A 10 21.42 16.81 -1.61
C PHE A 10 22.71 17.37 -2.24
N GLN A 11 23.87 16.90 -1.78
CA GLN A 11 25.16 17.26 -2.35
C GLN A 11 25.30 16.83 -3.81
N LYS A 12 24.84 15.63 -4.18
CA LYS A 12 24.85 15.15 -5.57
C LYS A 12 23.94 15.97 -6.49
N ALA A 13 22.82 16.48 -5.97
CA ALA A 13 21.89 17.31 -6.72
C ALA A 13 22.44 18.72 -6.95
N LEU A 14 23.07 19.33 -5.95
CA LEU A 14 23.60 20.70 -6.03
C LEU A 14 25.01 20.77 -6.64
N PHE A 15 25.86 19.81 -6.33
CA PHE A 15 27.26 19.75 -6.75
C PHE A 15 27.51 18.39 -7.37
N ARG A 16 27.08 18.22 -8.63
CA ARG A 16 27.46 17.05 -9.41
C ARG A 16 28.99 17.04 -9.50
N LYS A 17 29.64 16.18 -8.71
CA LYS A 17 31.10 16.02 -8.76
C LYS A 17 31.45 15.50 -10.17
N THR A 18 32.08 16.37 -10.95
CA THR A 18 32.51 16.11 -12.31
C THR A 18 33.58 15.01 -12.26
N VAL A 19 33.19 13.77 -12.55
CA VAL A 19 34.15 12.79 -13.06
C VAL A 19 34.37 13.19 -14.50
N VAL A 20 35.53 13.77 -14.77
CA VAL A 20 35.97 14.17 -16.11
C VAL A 20 36.11 12.91 -16.95
N LEU A 21 35.06 12.60 -17.71
CA LEU A 21 35.13 11.88 -18.96
C LEU A 21 34.36 12.70 -19.99
N ALA A 22 34.99 12.88 -21.14
CA ALA A 22 34.68 13.90 -22.13
C ALA A 22 33.26 13.80 -22.70
N GLU A 23 32.71 14.98 -23.01
CA GLU A 23 31.60 15.24 -23.93
C GLU A 23 30.19 14.77 -23.53
N ASP A 24 29.64 15.33 -22.45
CA ASP A 24 28.19 15.44 -22.32
C ASP A 24 27.77 16.91 -22.41
N SER A 25 27.53 17.37 -23.64
CA SER A 25 26.92 18.68 -23.96
C SER A 25 25.69 18.96 -23.07
N SER A 26 24.93 17.91 -22.76
CA SER A 26 23.77 17.91 -21.86
C SER A 26 24.09 18.32 -20.42
N VAL A 27 25.25 17.96 -19.87
CA VAL A 27 25.62 18.28 -18.49
C VAL A 27 26.05 19.74 -18.36
N ILE A 28 26.79 20.25 -19.35
CA ILE A 28 27.14 21.68 -19.44
C ILE A 28 25.87 22.52 -19.61
N GLN A 29 24.93 22.05 -20.44
CA GLN A 29 23.65 22.71 -20.66
C GLN A 29 22.81 22.76 -19.37
N ILE A 30 22.72 21.67 -18.62
CA ILE A 30 22.01 21.64 -17.33
C ILE A 30 22.66 22.58 -16.31
N SER A 31 23.99 22.63 -16.23
CA SER A 31 24.69 23.53 -15.28
C SER A 31 24.46 24.99 -15.64
N ASN A 32 24.47 25.33 -16.93
CA ASN A 32 24.19 26.67 -17.41
C ASN A 32 22.72 27.06 -17.18
N GLU A 33 21.78 26.14 -17.43
CA GLU A 33 20.35 26.36 -17.14
C GLU A 33 20.09 26.50 -15.64
N PHE A 34 20.80 25.76 -14.80
CA PHE A 34 20.74 25.93 -13.34
C PHE A 34 21.27 27.30 -12.90
N GLN A 35 22.40 27.76 -13.43
CA GLN A 35 22.90 29.12 -13.16
C GLN A 35 21.93 30.19 -13.69
N ARG A 36 21.35 29.99 -14.88
CA ARG A 36 20.27 30.85 -15.41
C ARG A 36 19.09 30.86 -14.45
N LEU A 37 18.67 29.70 -13.95
CA LEU A 37 17.58 29.58 -12.99
C LEU A 37 17.92 30.33 -11.70
N CYS A 38 19.10 30.18 -11.12
CA CYS A 38 19.54 30.95 -9.94
C CYS A 38 19.54 32.46 -10.19
N THR A 39 19.88 32.90 -11.40
CA THR A 39 19.90 34.32 -11.79
C THR A 39 18.49 34.88 -12.03
N ILE A 40 17.60 34.08 -12.64
CA ILE A 40 16.23 34.47 -13.03
C ILE A 40 15.25 34.33 -11.86
N SER A 41 15.38 33.29 -11.05
CA SER A 41 14.39 32.92 -10.03
C SER A 41 14.45 33.74 -8.75
N ALA A 42 15.35 34.73 -8.64
CA ALA A 42 15.61 35.48 -7.40
C ALA A 42 15.88 34.58 -6.17
N ILE A 43 16.20 33.30 -6.37
CA ILE A 43 16.63 32.38 -5.31
C ILE A 43 18.09 32.70 -5.02
N GLN A 44 18.29 33.80 -4.28
CA GLN A 44 19.60 34.26 -3.85
C GLN A 44 20.13 33.48 -2.65
N ASN A 45 19.26 32.72 -1.96
CA ASN A 45 19.60 31.99 -0.74
C ASN A 45 19.10 30.54 -0.85
N PRO A 46 19.89 29.62 -1.42
CA PRO A 46 19.55 28.20 -1.39
C PRO A 46 19.43 27.75 0.06
N MET A 47 18.37 27.00 0.38
CA MET A 47 18.10 26.50 1.73
C MET A 47 19.30 25.68 2.23
N ASP A 48 19.85 26.04 3.38
CA ASP A 48 20.90 25.26 4.04
C ASP A 48 20.34 23.89 4.44
N ILE A 49 21.01 22.82 4.02
CA ILE A 49 20.62 21.45 4.35
C ILE A 49 20.66 21.20 5.86
N GLU A 50 21.51 21.91 6.61
CA GLU A 50 21.52 21.78 8.07
C GLU A 50 20.25 22.39 8.68
N ASN A 51 19.70 23.46 8.09
CA ASN A 51 18.39 24.01 8.51
C ASN A 51 17.21 23.09 8.13
N PHE A 52 17.35 22.31 7.06
CA PHE A 52 16.35 21.31 6.66
C PHE A 52 16.40 20.05 7.55
N LEU A 53 17.60 19.61 7.92
CA LEU A 53 17.78 18.42 8.75
C LEU A 53 17.56 18.69 10.24
N ASN A 54 17.95 19.87 10.71
CA ASN A 54 17.89 20.27 12.11
C ASN A 54 17.37 21.71 12.21
N SER A 55 16.09 21.90 11.89
CA SER A 55 15.45 23.21 12.02
C SER A 55 15.49 23.67 13.47
N VAL A 56 16.07 24.84 13.73
CA VAL A 56 16.12 25.44 15.09
C VAL A 56 14.70 25.70 15.66
N LYS A 57 13.69 25.76 14.79
CA LYS A 57 12.28 25.97 15.18
C LYS A 57 11.53 24.68 15.50
N GLU A 58 12.05 23.53 15.09
CA GLU A 58 11.43 22.24 15.32
C GLU A 58 12.01 21.65 16.61
N VAL A 59 11.40 22.00 17.73
CA VAL A 59 11.73 21.42 19.04
C VAL A 59 10.77 20.28 19.30
N VAL A 60 11.30 19.08 19.47
CA VAL A 60 10.54 17.94 19.98
C VAL A 60 10.30 18.20 21.46
N ASN A 61 9.06 18.54 21.82
CA ASN A 61 8.66 18.82 23.20
C ASN A 61 8.25 17.55 23.95
N ASP A 62 8.22 16.41 23.28
CA ASP A 62 7.85 15.14 23.89
C ASP A 62 8.88 14.78 24.96
N SER A 63 8.40 14.60 26.18
CA SER A 63 9.22 14.13 27.29
C SER A 63 9.56 12.66 27.11
N LEU A 64 10.54 12.18 27.88
CA LEU A 64 10.90 10.77 27.86
C LEU A 64 9.71 9.92 28.37
N GLU A 65 8.95 10.46 29.31
CA GLU A 65 7.72 9.88 29.83
C GLU A 65 6.64 9.75 28.74
N ASP A 66 6.50 10.73 27.84
CA ASP A 66 5.56 10.65 26.71
C ASP A 66 5.96 9.55 25.72
N LEU A 67 7.26 9.36 25.49
CA LEU A 67 7.77 8.28 24.66
C LEU A 67 7.52 6.91 25.31
N GLU A 68 7.76 6.78 26.61
CA GLU A 68 7.50 5.54 27.35
C GLU A 68 6.02 5.17 27.30
N GLN A 69 5.14 6.14 27.53
CA GLN A 69 3.69 5.95 27.43
C GLN A 69 3.28 5.53 26.01
N HIS A 70 3.85 6.14 24.98
CA HIS A 70 3.59 5.76 23.59
C HIS A 70 4.02 4.32 23.27
N ILE A 71 5.18 3.90 23.79
CA ILE A 71 5.67 2.52 23.62
C ILE A 71 4.72 1.53 24.32
N ILE A 72 4.27 1.85 25.53
CA ILE A 72 3.32 1.03 26.28
C ILE A 72 2.01 0.89 25.50
N GLU A 73 1.45 2.00 25.01
CA GLU A 73 0.22 2.01 24.21
C GLU A 73 0.35 1.20 22.92
N GLN A 74 1.49 1.29 22.22
CA GLN A 74 1.74 0.48 21.03
C GLN A 74 1.79 -1.02 21.33
N LEU A 75 2.44 -1.41 22.44
CA LEU A 75 2.53 -2.81 22.85
C LEU A 75 1.18 -3.36 23.33
N GLU A 76 0.36 -2.55 24.00
CA GLU A 76 -1.01 -2.92 24.37
C GLU A 76 -1.91 -3.07 23.14
N LEU A 77 -1.82 -2.14 22.18
CA LEU A 77 -2.50 -2.26 20.88
C LEU A 77 -2.04 -3.48 20.10
N GLU A 78 -0.75 -3.85 20.14
CA GLU A 78 -0.25 -5.04 19.47
C GLU A 78 -0.75 -6.33 20.14
N LYS A 79 -0.89 -6.35 21.47
CA LYS A 79 -1.51 -7.46 22.21
C LYS A 79 -2.98 -7.60 21.84
N GLU A 80 -3.74 -6.50 21.81
CA GLU A 80 -5.13 -6.50 21.36
C GLU A 80 -5.25 -6.93 19.89
N LYS A 81 -4.34 -6.48 19.03
CA LYS A 81 -4.32 -6.87 17.62
C LYS A 81 -3.98 -8.34 17.45
N LYS A 82 -3.09 -8.94 18.25
CA LYS A 82 -2.78 -10.39 18.21
C LYS A 82 -3.93 -11.23 18.75
N GLU A 83 -4.60 -10.80 19.83
CA GLU A 83 -5.82 -11.45 20.29
C GLU A 83 -6.94 -11.35 19.25
N LYS A 84 -7.09 -10.20 18.59
CA LYS A 84 -8.06 -10.03 17.48
C LYS A 84 -7.62 -10.76 16.22
N GLU A 85 -6.34 -10.84 15.86
CA GLU A 85 -5.82 -11.53 14.65
C GLU A 85 -6.08 -13.03 14.70
N THR A 86 -6.01 -13.66 15.88
CA THR A 86 -6.39 -15.07 16.02
C THR A 86 -7.88 -15.32 15.73
N LEU A 87 -8.73 -14.30 15.86
CA LEU A 87 -10.16 -14.35 15.52
C LEU A 87 -10.47 -13.75 14.13
N HIS A 88 -9.54 -12.99 13.55
CA HIS A 88 -9.73 -12.17 12.35
C HIS A 88 -8.70 -12.45 11.27
N MET A 89 -8.41 -13.73 11.01
CA MET A 89 -8.08 -14.19 9.65
C MET A 89 -9.33 -14.07 8.76
N LYS A 90 -9.91 -12.86 8.73
CA LYS A 90 -11.02 -12.47 7.89
C LYS A 90 -10.40 -12.27 6.52
N PHE A 91 -10.42 -13.34 5.73
CA PHE A 91 -10.13 -13.33 4.31
C PHE A 91 -10.88 -12.16 3.68
N ASN A 92 -10.20 -11.02 3.52
CA ASN A 92 -10.72 -9.86 2.83
C ASN A 92 -10.44 -10.04 1.32
N ILE A 93 -10.69 -11.24 0.82
CA ILE A 93 -10.75 -11.47 -0.60
C ILE A 93 -12.20 -11.17 -0.95
N GLN A 94 -12.43 -10.02 -1.57
CA GLN A 94 -13.71 -9.68 -2.18
C GLN A 94 -13.89 -10.59 -3.41
N ILE A 95 -14.17 -11.87 -3.17
CA ILE A 95 -14.42 -12.86 -4.21
C ILE A 95 -15.86 -12.65 -4.67
N THR A 96 -16.04 -12.36 -5.95
CA THR A 96 -17.37 -12.28 -6.55
C THR A 96 -18.03 -13.65 -6.54
N ASN A 97 -19.35 -13.73 -6.35
CA ASN A 97 -20.10 -15.00 -6.35
C ASN A 97 -19.78 -15.86 -7.59
N THR A 98 -19.53 -15.25 -8.74
CA THR A 98 -19.11 -15.95 -9.97
C THR A 98 -17.77 -16.67 -9.83
N LYS A 99 -16.79 -16.06 -9.16
CA LYS A 99 -15.48 -16.67 -8.90
C LYS A 99 -15.59 -17.80 -7.88
N ILE A 100 -16.44 -17.65 -6.86
CA ILE A 100 -16.70 -18.72 -5.88
C ILE A 100 -17.30 -19.95 -6.59
N LEU A 101 -18.31 -19.75 -7.45
CA LEU A 101 -18.92 -20.84 -8.22
C LEU A 101 -17.92 -21.54 -9.13
N ASP A 102 -17.05 -20.80 -9.82
CA ASP A 102 -15.99 -21.38 -10.66
C ASP A 102 -14.99 -22.21 -9.85
N MET A 103 -14.61 -21.72 -8.65
CA MET A 103 -13.72 -22.45 -7.74
C MET A 103 -14.38 -23.73 -7.21
N ILE A 104 -15.66 -23.69 -6.82
CA ILE A 104 -16.40 -24.86 -6.36
C ILE A 104 -16.41 -25.94 -7.44
N LYS A 105 -16.69 -25.57 -8.70
CA LYS A 105 -16.69 -26.52 -9.83
C LYS A 105 -15.32 -27.16 -10.05
N LYS A 106 -14.25 -26.38 -9.95
CA LYS A 106 -12.87 -26.88 -10.06
C LYS A 106 -12.52 -27.85 -8.93
N LEU A 107 -12.95 -27.57 -7.71
CA LEU A 107 -12.74 -28.45 -6.56
C LEU A 107 -13.51 -29.76 -6.70
N CYS A 108 -14.78 -29.72 -7.13
CA CYS A 108 -15.54 -30.93 -7.42
C CYS A 108 -14.87 -31.78 -8.50
N LEU A 109 -14.46 -31.16 -9.62
CA LEU A 109 -13.76 -31.86 -10.70
C LEU A 109 -12.44 -32.49 -10.22
N TYR A 110 -11.68 -31.78 -9.39
CA TYR A 110 -10.44 -32.28 -8.82
C TYR A 110 -10.67 -33.53 -7.97
N GLU A 111 -11.68 -33.51 -7.09
CA GLU A 111 -12.02 -34.65 -6.23
C GLU A 111 -12.56 -35.84 -7.04
N GLU A 112 -13.39 -35.59 -8.06
CA GLU A 112 -13.91 -36.63 -8.96
C GLU A 112 -12.79 -37.34 -9.75
N GLN A 113 -11.69 -36.65 -10.03
CA GLN A 113 -10.53 -37.21 -10.72
C GLN A 113 -9.61 -38.04 -9.81
N GLN A 114 -9.79 -37.99 -8.49
CA GLN A 114 -9.00 -38.79 -7.56
C GLN A 114 -9.51 -40.24 -7.52
N ASP A 115 -8.57 -41.19 -7.47
CA ASP A 115 -8.86 -42.63 -7.36
C ASP A 115 -9.59 -42.98 -6.03
N LYS A 116 -9.48 -42.10 -5.03
CA LYS A 116 -10.20 -42.14 -3.75
C LYS A 116 -10.77 -40.76 -3.41
N GLY A 117 -11.50 -40.15 -4.34
CA GLY A 117 -12.13 -38.84 -4.13
C GLY A 117 -13.08 -38.82 -2.93
N ASP A 118 -13.10 -37.69 -2.21
CA ASP A 118 -13.99 -37.52 -1.06
C ASP A 118 -15.41 -37.18 -1.54
N THR A 119 -16.27 -38.19 -1.55
CA THR A 119 -17.68 -38.05 -1.96
C THR A 119 -18.48 -37.17 -1.00
N GLU A 120 -18.12 -37.13 0.30
CA GLU A 120 -18.78 -36.28 1.29
C GLU A 120 -18.43 -34.81 1.04
N LEU A 121 -17.17 -34.53 0.70
CA LEU A 121 -16.73 -33.20 0.31
C LEU A 121 -17.48 -32.70 -0.94
N ILE A 122 -17.62 -33.53 -1.98
CA ILE A 122 -18.38 -33.19 -3.20
C ILE A 122 -19.84 -32.84 -2.85
N GLN A 123 -20.49 -33.62 -1.99
CA GLN A 123 -21.88 -33.34 -1.58
C GLN A 123 -22.00 -32.01 -0.83
N ARG A 124 -21.06 -31.70 0.07
CA ARG A 124 -21.01 -30.42 0.78
C ARG A 124 -20.78 -29.25 -0.18
N LEU A 125 -19.87 -29.41 -1.15
CA LEU A 125 -19.59 -28.40 -2.18
C LEU A 125 -20.82 -28.11 -3.05
N ASN A 126 -21.55 -29.15 -3.47
CA ASN A 126 -22.80 -29.00 -4.24
C ASN A 126 -23.91 -28.30 -3.44
N HIS A 127 -23.99 -28.54 -2.13
CA HIS A 127 -24.92 -27.81 -1.27
C HIS A 127 -24.60 -26.31 -1.23
N TYR A 128 -23.32 -25.95 -1.11
CA TYR A 128 -22.90 -24.56 -1.14
C TYR A 128 -23.13 -23.90 -2.51
N GLU A 129 -22.93 -24.62 -3.61
CA GLU A 129 -23.22 -24.13 -4.96
C GLU A 129 -24.68 -23.69 -5.09
N ARG A 130 -25.64 -24.57 -4.72
CA ARG A 130 -27.08 -24.26 -4.79
C ARG A 130 -27.44 -23.04 -3.96
N ARG A 131 -26.94 -22.98 -2.71
CA ARG A 131 -27.18 -21.85 -1.82
C ARG A 131 -26.66 -20.52 -2.38
N LEU A 132 -25.51 -20.53 -3.06
CA LEU A 132 -24.96 -19.34 -3.72
C LEU A 132 -25.77 -18.92 -4.95
N GLU A 133 -26.31 -19.88 -5.71
CA GLU A 133 -27.21 -19.58 -6.83
C GLU A 133 -28.54 -18.98 -6.36
N ASP A 134 -29.12 -19.51 -5.28
CA ASP A 134 -30.34 -18.97 -4.66
C ASP A 134 -30.12 -17.52 -4.20
N GLN A 135 -29.03 -17.27 -3.48
CA GLN A 135 -28.65 -15.91 -3.07
C GLN A 135 -28.44 -14.97 -4.27
N ARG A 136 -27.89 -15.47 -5.38
CA ARG A 136 -27.72 -14.66 -6.60
C ARG A 136 -29.08 -14.31 -7.21
N LEU A 137 -30.05 -15.22 -7.17
CA LEU A 137 -31.40 -15.00 -7.69
C LEU A 137 -32.15 -13.97 -6.84
N GLU A 138 -32.10 -14.09 -5.52
CA GLU A 138 -32.70 -13.13 -4.58
C GLU A 138 -32.13 -11.71 -4.78
N ASN A 139 -30.80 -11.58 -4.87
CA ASN A 139 -30.16 -10.28 -5.10
C ASN A 139 -30.52 -9.66 -6.46
N ARG A 140 -30.82 -10.47 -7.49
CA ARG A 140 -31.30 -9.97 -8.78
C ARG A 140 -32.76 -9.50 -8.72
N GLN A 141 -33.59 -10.15 -7.91
CA GLN A 141 -34.98 -9.72 -7.69
C GLN A 141 -35.05 -8.43 -6.85
N GLN A 142 -34.06 -8.20 -5.98
CA GLN A 142 -33.98 -7.03 -5.11
C GLN A 142 -33.39 -5.77 -5.80
N GLN A 143 -32.88 -5.89 -7.03
CA GLN A 143 -32.66 -4.73 -7.92
C GLN A 143 -34.01 -4.29 -8.50
N ASP A 144 -34.84 -3.76 -7.61
CA ASP A 144 -36.20 -3.31 -7.85
C ASP A 144 -36.22 -2.14 -8.86
N ILE A 145 -37.24 -2.13 -9.72
CA ILE A 145 -37.49 -1.18 -10.80
C ILE A 145 -37.56 0.27 -10.30
N GLN A 146 -37.76 0.48 -9.00
CA GLN A 146 -37.75 1.81 -8.39
C GLN A 146 -36.40 2.55 -8.55
N ALA A 147 -35.28 1.83 -8.70
CA ALA A 147 -33.98 2.44 -9.02
C ALA A 147 -33.94 3.07 -10.43
N PHE A 148 -34.88 2.71 -11.31
CA PHE A 148 -34.99 3.22 -12.68
C PHE A 148 -35.81 4.53 -12.77
N PHE A 149 -36.64 4.83 -11.76
CA PHE A 149 -37.56 5.97 -11.77
C PHE A 149 -37.06 7.19 -10.96
N VAL A 150 -35.83 7.15 -10.45
CA VAL A 150 -35.16 8.32 -9.86
C VAL A 150 -34.30 8.99 -10.93
N CYS A 151 -34.97 9.64 -11.89
CA CYS A 151 -34.40 10.64 -12.80
C CYS A 151 -35.41 11.78 -12.94
#